data_AF-A0A1P8YEI0-F1
#
_entry.id   AF-A0A1P8YEI0-F1
#
_cell.length_a   1.000
_cell.length_b   1.000
_cell.length_c   1.000
_cell.angle_alpha   90.00
_cell.angle_beta   90.00
_cell.angle_gamma   90.00
#
_symmetry.space_group_name_H-M   'P 1'
#
loop_
_entity.id
_entity.type
_entity.pdbx_description
1 polymer ?
#
loop_
_entity_poly.entity_id
_entity_poly.type
_entity_poly.pdbx_seq_one_letter_code
_entity_poly.pdbx_strand_id
1 'polypeptide(L)' 'MTTNLWQDHFGGGPLGWTQMLLTARTIPSYLDQDWGRDWGEIEQFTPLDPTADPATLDVTTTQRSGLWTPGPINTTF' A
#
# COMPACT_ATOMS: atom_id res chain seq x y z
N MET A 1 16.95 0.96 -5.13
CA MET A 1 16.64 1.82 -3.96
C MET A 1 16.08 3.16 -4.43
N THR A 2 14.84 3.19 -4.92
CA THR A 2 14.19 4.45 -5.37
C THR A 2 12.67 4.40 -5.19
N THR A 3 12.06 3.24 -5.41
CA THR A 3 10.61 3.01 -5.26
C THR A 3 10.16 2.83 -3.81
N ASN A 4 10.91 2.09 -2.99
CA ASN A 4 10.46 1.77 -1.62
C ASN A 4 10.53 2.97 -0.68
N LEU A 5 11.57 3.79 -0.77
CA LEU A 5 11.71 4.99 0.09
C LEU A 5 10.70 6.08 -0.26
N TRP A 6 10.29 6.19 -1.53
CA TRP A 6 9.23 7.13 -1.92
C TRP A 6 7.86 6.70 -1.41
N GLN A 7 7.61 5.39 -1.34
CA GLN A 7 6.31 4.81 -1.02
C GLN A 7 6.21 4.30 0.42
N ASP A 8 7.22 4.57 1.26
CA ASP A 8 7.24 4.06 2.62
C ASP A 8 6.19 4.72 3.51
N HIS A 9 6.10 4.21 4.74
CA HIS A 9 5.22 4.75 5.76
C HIS A 9 5.49 6.24 6.05
N PHE A 10 6.75 6.68 6.04
CA PHE A 10 7.14 8.05 6.33
C PHE A 10 6.74 9.02 5.20
N GLY A 11 6.70 8.56 3.95
CA GLY A 11 6.16 9.32 2.84
C GLY A 11 4.63 9.38 2.81
N GLY A 12 3.94 8.68 3.72
CA GLY A 12 2.49 8.44 3.64
C GLY A 12 2.11 7.52 2.48
N GLY A 13 3.08 6.75 1.99
CA GLY A 13 2.94 5.91 0.82
C GLY A 13 2.33 4.54 1.11
N PRO A 14 1.98 3.80 0.06
CA PRO A 14 1.21 2.59 0.18
C PRO A 14 1.95 1.40 0.81
N LEU A 15 3.26 1.50 1.09
CA LEU A 15 3.97 0.39 1.74
C LEU A 15 3.74 0.34 3.25
N GLY A 16 3.27 1.43 3.88
CA GLY A 16 3.05 1.44 5.33
C GLY A 16 2.01 0.42 5.79
N TRP A 17 0.79 0.52 5.27
CA TRP A 17 -0.33 -0.40 5.53
C TRP A 17 -0.16 -1.81 4.93
N THR A 18 0.44 -1.97 3.73
CA THR A 18 0.62 -3.32 3.16
C THR A 18 1.57 -4.16 4.00
N GLN A 19 2.65 -3.57 4.54
CA GLN A 19 3.57 -4.25 5.45
C GLN A 19 2.93 -4.59 6.81
N MET A 20 1.90 -3.84 7.23
CA MET A 20 1.18 -4.11 8.48
C MET A 20 0.17 -5.25 8.36
N LEU A 21 -0.39 -5.51 7.17
CA LEU A 21 -1.49 -6.45 6.97
C LEU A 21 -1.10 -7.69 6.17
N LEU A 22 -0.03 -7.62 5.37
CA LEU A 22 0.35 -8.63 4.39
C LEU A 22 1.79 -9.08 4.58
N THR A 23 2.06 -10.36 4.31
CA THR A 23 3.42 -10.88 4.13
C THR A 23 3.74 -10.95 2.64
N ALA A 24 4.95 -10.52 2.25
CA ALA A 24 5.46 -10.57 0.88
C ALA A 24 6.38 -11.78 0.67
N ARG A 25 6.32 -12.38 -0.52
CA ARG A 25 7.37 -13.29 -1.01
C ARG A 25 7.68 -13.02 -2.48
N THR A 26 8.96 -13.04 -2.83
CA THR A 26 9.41 -12.88 -4.22
C THR A 26 9.13 -14.15 -5.04
N ILE A 27 8.59 -13.99 -6.25
CA ILE A 27 8.37 -15.06 -7.21
C ILE A 27 9.54 -15.10 -8.22
N PRO A 28 10.22 -16.24 -8.39
CA PRO A 28 11.21 -16.41 -9.45
C PRO A 28 10.57 -16.20 -10.83
N SER A 29 11.07 -15.25 -11.60
CA SER A 29 10.48 -14.84 -12.86
C SER A 29 11.53 -14.31 -13.84
N TYR A 30 11.32 -14.58 -15.13
CA TYR A 30 12.30 -14.33 -16.19
C TYR A 30 11.65 -13.67 -17.40
N LEU A 31 12.43 -12.88 -18.13
CA LEU A 31 12.01 -12.31 -19.40
C LEU A 31 12.22 -13.35 -20.52
N ASP A 32 11.17 -13.61 -21.30
CA ASP A 32 11.26 -14.56 -22.42
C ASP A 32 12.33 -14.12 -23.42
N GLN A 33 13.17 -15.07 -23.84
CA GLN A 33 14.32 -14.86 -24.73
C GLN A 33 15.42 -13.89 -24.25
N ASP A 34 15.36 -13.34 -23.03
CA ASP A 34 16.39 -12.46 -22.44
C ASP A 34 16.65 -12.82 -20.97
N TRP A 35 17.09 -14.07 -20.74
CA TRP A 35 17.21 -14.69 -19.41
C TRP A 35 18.20 -14.02 -18.46
N GLY A 36 19.13 -13.20 -18.98
CA GLY A 36 20.15 -12.49 -18.19
C GLY A 36 19.72 -11.08 -17.77
N ARG A 37 18.55 -10.62 -18.20
CA ARG A 37 18.03 -9.28 -17.91
C ARG A 37 17.47 -9.21 -16.49
N ASP A 38 18.01 -8.28 -15.71
CA ASP A 38 17.31 -7.77 -14.53
C ASP A 38 16.17 -6.84 -15.00
N TRP A 39 14.96 -7.40 -15.06
CA TRP A 39 13.76 -6.73 -15.55
C TRP A 39 12.91 -6.16 -14.40
N GLY A 40 13.27 -6.46 -13.16
CA GLY A 40 12.48 -6.20 -11.96
C GLY A 40 12.10 -7.49 -11.23
N GLU A 41 11.07 -7.40 -10.39
CA GLU A 41 10.61 -8.48 -9.53
C GLU A 41 9.09 -8.54 -9.45
N ILE A 42 8.58 -9.71 -9.06
CA ILE A 42 7.17 -9.91 -8.72
C ILE A 42 7.10 -10.36 -7.27
N GLU A 43 6.29 -9.68 -6.46
CA GLU A 43 5.97 -10.12 -5.10
C GLU A 43 4.54 -10.63 -5.03
N GLN A 44 4.35 -11.75 -4.33
CA GLN A 44 3.03 -12.21 -3.91
C GLN A 44 2.79 -11.76 -2.47
N PHE A 45 1.68 -11.04 -2.27
CA PHE A 45 1.18 -10.72 -0.95
C PHE A 45 0.16 -11.76 -0.46
N THR A 46 0.24 -12.07 0.83
CA THR A 46 -0.71 -12.95 1.54
C THR A 46 -1.15 -12.27 2.84
N PRO A 47 -2.44 -12.27 3.20
CA PRO A 47 -2.90 -11.69 4.46
C PRO A 47 -2.26 -12.37 5.68
N LEU A 48 -1.91 -11.58 6.69
CA LEU A 48 -1.47 -12.08 7.99
C LEU A 48 -2.58 -12.85 8.72
N ASP A 49 -3.81 -12.36 8.63
CA ASP A 49 -5.02 -13.07 9.06
C ASP A 49 -5.86 -13.42 7.82
N PRO A 50 -5.89 -14.69 7.40
CA PRO A 50 -6.66 -15.13 6.24
C PRO A 50 -8.17 -15.22 6.51
N THR A 51 -8.61 -15.06 7.76
CA THR A 51 -10.02 -15.12 8.16
C THR A 51 -10.65 -13.74 8.33
N ALA A 52 -9.85 -12.68 8.23
CA ALA A 52 -10.34 -11.32 8.33
C ALA A 52 -11.15 -10.93 7.07
N ASP A 53 -12.36 -10.44 7.29
CA ASP A 53 -13.24 -9.91 6.25
C ASP A 53 -13.28 -8.37 6.26
N PRO A 54 -13.55 -7.72 5.11
CA PRO A 54 -13.75 -6.28 5.06
C PRO A 54 -14.89 -5.80 5.97
N ALA A 55 -14.68 -4.68 6.66
CA ALA A 55 -15.72 -4.09 7.50
C ALA A 55 -16.89 -3.54 6.66
N THR A 56 -18.12 -3.70 7.15
CA THR A 56 -19.28 -2.99 6.61
C THR A 56 -19.25 -1.54 7.10
N LEU A 57 -19.18 -0.59 6.17
CA LEU A 57 -19.11 0.83 6.49
C LEU A 57 -20.50 1.47 6.49
N ASP A 58 -20.80 2.25 7.52
CA ASP A 58 -21.92 3.20 7.51
C ASP A 58 -21.40 4.56 7.03
N VAL A 59 -22.04 5.13 6.01
CA VAL A 59 -21.56 6.30 5.29
C VAL A 59 -22.66 7.35 5.20
N THR A 60 -22.34 8.58 5.58
CA THR A 60 -23.24 9.73 5.48
C THR A 60 -22.68 10.79 4.54
N THR A 61 -23.56 11.49 3.81
CA THR A 61 -23.21 12.65 2.99
C THR A 61 -23.63 13.94 3.71
N THR A 62 -22.75 14.94 3.75
CA THR A 62 -23.03 16.26 4.35
C THR A 62 -22.50 17.38 3.46
N GLN A 63 -23.30 18.43 3.29
CA GLN A 63 -22.87 19.66 2.63
C GLN A 63 -22.03 20.51 3.58
N ARG A 64 -20.83 20.91 3.15
CA ARG A 64 -19.93 21.81 3.88
C ARG A 64 -19.62 23.02 3.00
N SER A 65 -19.23 24.13 3.61
CA SER A 65 -18.74 25.30 2.87
C SER A 65 -17.36 25.01 2.27
N GLY A 66 -16.97 25.72 1.21
CA GLY A 66 -15.65 25.56 0.58
C GLY A 66 -14.46 25.97 1.46
N LEU A 67 -14.70 26.65 2.58
CA LEU A 67 -13.70 27.04 3.57
C LEU A 67 -13.74 26.17 4.83
N TRP A 68 -14.64 25.18 4.89
CA TRP A 68 -14.77 24.32 6.06
C TRP A 68 -13.57 23.38 6.19
N THR A 69 -13.07 23.22 7.41
CA THR A 69 -12.04 22.22 7.75
C THR A 69 -12.41 21.53 9.08
N PRO A 70 -12.26 20.19 9.19
CA PRO A 70 -12.40 19.49 10.46
C PRO A 70 -11.13 19.57 11.33
N GLY A 71 -10.08 20.25 10.86
CA GLY A 71 -8.75 20.26 11.46
C GLY A 71 -7.69 19.66 10.53
N PRO A 72 -6.40 19.76 10.90
CA PRO A 72 -5.30 19.20 10.11
C PRO A 72 -5.29 17.66 10.17
N ILE A 73 -4.85 17.03 9.08
CA ILE A 73 -4.51 15.59 9.04
C ILE A 73 -3.24 15.35 9.84
N ASN A 74 -3.13 14.18 10.49
CA ASN A 74 -1.87 13.75 11.10
C ASN A 74 -0.87 13.37 10.02
N THR A 75 0.22 14.12 9.93
CA THR A 75 1.36 13.87 9.02
C THR A 75 2.66 13.60 9.78
N THR A 76 2.58 13.42 11.09
CA THR A 76 3.73 13.16 11.97
C THR A 76 3.78 11.68 12.35
N PHE A 77 4.99 11.13 12.41
CA PHE A 77 5.28 9.72 12.70
C PHE A 77 5.67 9.52 14.17
#